data_AF-A0AA37LN49-F1
#
_entry.id   AF-A0AA37LN49-F1
#
_cell.length_a   1.000
_cell.length_b   1.000
_cell.length_c   1.000
_cell.angle_alpha   90.00
_cell.angle_beta   90.00
_cell.angle_gamma   90.00
#
_symmetry.space_group_name_H-M   'P 1'
#
loop_
_entity.id
_entity.type
_entity.pdbx_description
1 polymer ?
#
loop_
_entity_poly.entity_id
_entity_poly.type
_entity_poly.pdbx_seq_one_letter_code
_entity_poly.pdbx_strand_id
1 'polypeptide(L)'
;MSEQVYPADIRAQTLSSEPAAEHVETYLHSEPLIGLPTVVSVDGIKIKFGPFMVARRAAIAYCLSVGLPPGSFPRTYAKANKKTAAHIARLYNELQPTPLDPDTQASYRALVNETLAQWRVIKATGLIVEYSRRNNGDPEPYSNPRRLILDVTQNNHLFVNPTREAYGDTCYEPDHSNPLLAEVPGELISGEVPLANDILRIVHDYFGHTREGLGFRSEGEYNAWRGHLAMYSPLARRAMTTEMWAQNCWINYGPFGERNWRANMAETRYAAQKIALLPWWVSEDRSEDGEYSAAKAG
;
A
#
# COMPACT_ATOMS: atom_id res chain seq x y z
N MET A 1 21.41 26.67 -28.53
CA MET A 1 22.10 25.38 -28.51
C MET A 1 23.15 25.44 -27.41
N SER A 2 22.86 24.84 -26.26
CA SER A 2 23.82 24.68 -25.16
C SER A 2 23.61 23.28 -24.59
N GLU A 3 24.51 22.36 -24.95
CA GLU A 3 24.59 21.01 -24.37
C GLU A 3 25.02 21.12 -22.91
N GLN A 4 24.18 20.62 -22.01
CA GLN A 4 24.58 20.35 -20.64
C GLN A 4 25.17 18.95 -20.58
N VAL A 5 26.47 18.90 -20.32
CA VAL A 5 27.27 17.70 -20.06
C VAL A 5 26.86 17.12 -18.71
N TYR A 6 26.34 15.90 -18.70
CA TYR A 6 26.16 15.11 -17.48
C TYR A 6 27.53 14.58 -17.02
N PRO A 7 27.93 14.73 -15.74
CA PRO A 7 29.12 14.06 -15.25
C PRO A 7 28.84 12.57 -15.06
N ALA A 8 29.46 11.75 -15.92
CA ALA A 8 29.69 10.34 -15.69
C ALA A 8 30.73 10.16 -14.58
N ASP A 9 30.33 9.60 -13.45
CA ASP A 9 31.11 8.67 -12.61
C ASP A 9 30.41 8.49 -11.27
N ILE A 10 29.49 7.51 -11.20
CA ILE A 10 29.20 6.85 -9.92
C ILE A 10 30.01 5.56 -9.95
N ARG A 11 31.23 5.64 -9.42
CA ARG A 11 31.98 4.43 -9.06
C ARG A 11 31.10 3.62 -8.13
N ALA A 12 30.74 2.43 -8.59
CA ALA A 12 30.16 1.39 -7.77
C ALA A 12 31.05 1.21 -6.54
N GLN A 13 30.60 1.72 -5.39
CA GLN A 13 31.07 1.20 -4.13
C GLN A 13 30.51 -0.22 -4.06
N THR A 14 31.38 -1.21 -4.29
CA THR A 14 31.16 -2.59 -3.91
C THR A 14 30.89 -2.63 -2.40
N LEU A 15 29.64 -2.41 -2.02
CA LEU A 15 29.05 -3.04 -0.84
C LEU A 15 29.34 -4.53 -1.01
N SER A 16 29.99 -5.16 -0.02
CA SER A 16 30.26 -6.59 -0.10
C SER A 16 28.94 -7.31 -0.42
N SER A 17 28.91 -8.01 -1.55
CA SER A 17 27.68 -8.53 -2.15
C SER A 17 27.15 -9.77 -1.44
N GLU A 18 27.95 -10.41 -0.58
CA GLU A 18 27.61 -11.68 0.06
C GLU A 18 26.52 -11.57 1.14
N PRO A 19 26.56 -10.63 2.11
CA PRO A 19 25.52 -10.53 3.15
C PRO A 19 24.16 -10.09 2.58
N ALA A 20 24.17 -9.27 1.54
CA ALA A 20 22.94 -8.83 0.86
C ALA A 20 22.30 -9.97 0.07
N ALA A 21 23.10 -10.78 -0.63
CA ALA A 21 22.62 -11.94 -1.38
C ALA A 21 22.03 -13.02 -0.46
N GLU A 22 22.70 -13.33 0.66
CA GLU A 22 22.20 -14.32 1.64
C GLU A 22 20.87 -13.89 2.27
N HIS A 23 20.73 -12.60 2.64
CA HIS A 23 19.47 -12.07 3.17
C HIS A 23 18.34 -12.08 2.14
N VAL A 24 18.65 -11.82 0.86
CA VAL A 24 17.69 -11.89 -0.25
C VAL A 24 17.20 -13.32 -0.45
N GLU A 25 18.09 -14.29 -0.55
CA GLU A 25 17.74 -15.71 -0.73
C GLU A 25 16.92 -16.24 0.44
N THR A 26 17.31 -15.88 1.67
CA THR A 26 16.58 -16.27 2.88
C THR A 26 15.15 -15.72 2.89
N TYR A 27 14.94 -14.47 2.48
CA TYR A 27 13.59 -13.88 2.44
C TYR A 27 12.76 -14.41 1.26
N LEU A 28 13.37 -14.62 0.09
CA LEU A 28 12.67 -15.17 -1.08
C LEU A 28 12.00 -16.50 -0.76
N HIS A 29 12.73 -17.39 -0.07
CA HIS A 29 12.31 -18.77 0.16
C HIS A 29 11.65 -19.03 1.51
N SER A 30 11.41 -18.00 2.33
CA SER A 30 10.70 -18.18 3.58
C SER A 30 9.22 -18.47 3.35
N GLU A 31 8.55 -19.06 4.35
CA GLU A 31 7.09 -18.99 4.45
C GLU A 31 6.61 -17.53 4.39
N PRO A 32 5.30 -17.28 4.16
CA PRO A 32 4.70 -15.97 4.41
C PRO A 32 4.94 -15.50 5.84
N LEU A 33 4.43 -14.31 6.20
CA LEU A 33 4.53 -13.80 7.58
C LEU A 33 4.21 -14.88 8.62
N ILE A 34 5.12 -15.11 9.57
CA ILE A 34 4.97 -16.10 10.63
C ILE A 34 3.69 -15.76 11.42
N GLY A 35 2.75 -16.71 11.46
CA GLY A 35 1.45 -16.54 12.10
C GLY A 35 0.33 -16.05 11.17
N LEU A 36 0.59 -15.81 9.88
CA LEU A 36 -0.43 -15.51 8.89
C LEU A 36 -1.30 -16.75 8.63
N PRO A 37 -2.64 -16.65 8.74
CA PRO A 37 -3.51 -17.72 8.28
C PRO A 37 -3.38 -17.93 6.76
N THR A 38 -2.76 -19.05 6.36
CA THR A 38 -2.50 -19.35 4.95
C THR A 38 -3.67 -20.05 4.26
N VAL A 39 -4.47 -20.85 4.96
CA VAL A 39 -5.66 -21.51 4.39
C VAL A 39 -6.92 -20.74 4.78
N VAL A 40 -7.54 -20.07 3.81
CA VAL A 40 -8.72 -19.20 4.01
C VAL A 40 -9.88 -19.69 3.15
N SER A 41 -11.10 -19.56 3.66
CA SER A 41 -12.32 -19.85 2.87
C SER A 41 -12.63 -18.67 1.96
N VAL A 42 -12.66 -18.91 0.65
CA VAL A 42 -13.10 -17.95 -0.37
C VAL A 42 -14.29 -18.59 -1.08
N ASP A 43 -15.46 -18.01 -0.88
CA ASP A 43 -16.72 -18.47 -1.50
C ASP A 43 -17.04 -19.95 -1.19
N GLY A 44 -16.74 -20.37 0.04
CA GLY A 44 -16.94 -21.74 0.52
C GLY A 44 -15.79 -22.71 0.20
N ILE A 45 -14.80 -22.27 -0.59
CA ILE A 45 -13.66 -23.10 -1.01
C ILE A 45 -12.43 -22.74 -0.16
N LYS A 46 -11.75 -23.75 0.37
CA LYS A 46 -10.48 -23.57 1.11
C LYS A 46 -9.35 -23.35 0.11
N ILE A 47 -8.71 -22.18 0.18
CA ILE A 47 -7.60 -21.80 -0.71
C ILE A 47 -6.38 -21.45 0.14
N LYS A 48 -5.21 -21.94 -0.29
CA LYS A 48 -3.92 -21.57 0.30
C LYS A 48 -3.41 -20.29 -0.36
N PHE A 49 -3.16 -19.26 0.44
CA PHE A 49 -2.55 -18.00 0.03
C PHE A 49 -1.10 -17.92 0.45
N GLY A 50 -0.31 -17.26 -0.41
CA GLY A 50 1.04 -16.81 -0.13
C GLY A 50 2.14 -17.89 -0.15
N PRO A 51 3.41 -17.46 -0.33
CA PRO A 51 3.80 -16.17 -0.87
C PRO A 51 3.69 -16.18 -2.40
N PHE A 52 3.48 -15.00 -3.01
CA PHE A 52 3.56 -14.89 -4.47
C PHE A 52 4.97 -14.50 -4.91
N MET A 53 5.70 -15.46 -5.48
CA MET A 53 7.12 -15.31 -5.76
C MET A 53 7.45 -14.19 -6.76
N VAL A 54 6.58 -13.94 -7.74
CA VAL A 54 6.77 -12.85 -8.71
C VAL A 54 6.74 -11.49 -7.98
N ALA A 55 5.73 -11.28 -7.13
CA ALA A 55 5.63 -10.05 -6.34
C ALA A 55 6.76 -9.90 -5.31
N ARG A 56 7.22 -10.98 -4.66
CA ARG A 56 8.39 -10.93 -3.77
C ARG A 56 9.65 -10.51 -4.51
N ARG A 57 9.94 -11.12 -5.67
CA ARG A 57 11.11 -10.76 -6.50
C ARG A 57 11.04 -9.31 -6.97
N ALA A 58 9.86 -8.85 -7.40
CA ALA A 58 9.65 -7.46 -7.78
C ALA A 58 9.88 -6.50 -6.60
N ALA A 59 9.37 -6.82 -5.41
CA ALA A 59 9.58 -5.99 -4.22
C ALA A 59 11.06 -5.90 -3.83
N ILE A 60 11.80 -7.02 -3.89
CA ILE A 60 13.24 -7.05 -3.63
C ILE A 60 14.00 -6.24 -4.68
N ALA A 61 13.70 -6.43 -5.97
CA ALA A 61 14.34 -5.71 -7.05
C ALA A 61 14.15 -4.20 -6.89
N TYR A 62 12.93 -3.76 -6.56
CA TYR A 62 12.66 -2.37 -6.24
C TYR A 62 13.50 -1.89 -5.03
N CYS A 63 13.43 -2.58 -3.89
CA CYS A 63 14.17 -2.17 -2.69
C CYS A 63 15.67 -2.03 -2.95
N LEU A 64 16.29 -3.02 -3.63
CA LEU A 64 17.69 -2.96 -4.01
C LEU A 64 18.00 -1.78 -4.94
N SER A 65 17.11 -1.47 -5.89
CA SER A 65 17.31 -0.36 -6.83
C SER A 65 17.34 1.02 -6.16
N VAL A 66 16.72 1.16 -5.00
CA VAL A 66 16.68 2.40 -4.21
C VAL A 66 17.52 2.34 -2.93
N GLY A 67 18.34 1.29 -2.76
CA GLY A 67 19.22 1.12 -1.60
C GLY A 67 18.50 0.78 -0.30
N LEU A 68 17.24 0.33 -0.35
CA LEU A 68 16.52 -0.18 0.81
C LEU A 68 16.90 -1.66 1.05
N PRO A 69 17.26 -2.05 2.29
CA PRO A 69 17.61 -3.43 2.59
C PRO A 69 16.37 -4.33 2.55
N PRO A 70 16.34 -5.42 1.76
CA PRO A 70 15.19 -6.35 1.72
C PRO A 70 14.87 -7.00 3.08
N GLY A 71 15.85 -7.05 3.99
CA GLY A 71 15.64 -7.51 5.36
C GLY A 71 14.73 -6.62 6.22
N SER A 72 14.32 -5.44 5.73
CA SER A 72 13.41 -4.53 6.43
C SER A 72 11.94 -4.96 6.39
N PHE A 73 11.60 -5.96 5.59
CA PHE A 73 10.23 -6.48 5.55
C PHE A 73 9.86 -7.15 6.88
N PRO A 74 8.63 -6.92 7.37
CA PRO A 74 8.14 -7.61 8.56
C PRO A 74 8.18 -9.12 8.31
N ARG A 75 8.56 -9.89 9.34
CA ARG A 75 8.59 -11.37 9.28
C ARG A 75 7.41 -12.03 9.99
N THR A 76 6.68 -11.29 10.82
CA THR A 76 5.59 -11.80 11.66
C THR A 76 4.27 -11.12 11.32
N TYR A 77 3.20 -11.90 11.37
CA TYR A 77 1.84 -11.38 11.26
C TYR A 77 1.43 -10.75 12.60
N ALA A 78 1.17 -9.45 12.60
CA ALA A 78 0.84 -8.70 13.80
C ALA A 78 -0.67 -8.43 13.89
N LYS A 79 -1.22 -8.47 15.10
CA LYS A 79 -2.59 -8.02 15.34
C LYS A 79 -2.62 -6.50 15.48
N ALA A 80 -3.54 -5.86 14.79
CA ALA A 80 -3.77 -4.42 14.97
C ALA A 80 -4.24 -4.14 16.41
N ASN A 81 -3.54 -3.24 17.12
CA ASN A 81 -3.96 -2.83 18.45
C ASN A 81 -5.22 -1.96 18.35
N LYS A 82 -6.37 -2.50 18.78
CA LYS A 82 -7.66 -1.80 18.67
C LYS A 82 -7.70 -0.43 19.33
N LYS A 83 -7.04 -0.24 20.48
CA LYS A 83 -6.98 1.07 21.16
C LYS A 83 -6.17 2.08 20.34
N THR A 84 -5.08 1.64 19.76
CA THR A 84 -4.22 2.46 18.88
C THR A 84 -4.95 2.80 17.59
N ALA A 85 -5.59 1.81 16.94
CA ALA A 85 -6.38 2.03 15.73
C ALA A 85 -7.55 3.00 15.97
N ALA A 86 -8.27 2.88 17.09
CA ALA A 86 -9.31 3.84 17.48
C ALA A 86 -8.75 5.24 17.76
N HIS A 87 -7.53 5.34 18.31
CA HIS A 87 -6.86 6.63 18.50
C HIS A 87 -6.52 7.28 17.15
N ILE A 88 -5.94 6.50 16.23
CA ILE A 88 -5.63 6.97 14.86
C ILE A 88 -6.92 7.37 14.13
N ALA A 89 -8.01 6.62 14.29
CA ALA A 89 -9.30 6.96 13.72
C ALA A 89 -9.81 8.34 14.17
N ARG A 90 -9.67 8.67 15.46
CA ARG A 90 -10.01 10.01 15.98
C ARG A 90 -9.11 11.09 15.41
N LEU A 91 -7.79 10.86 15.41
CA LEU A 91 -6.82 11.80 14.83
C LEU A 91 -7.14 12.07 13.36
N TYR A 92 -7.43 11.02 12.57
CA TYR A 92 -7.81 11.16 11.17
C TYR A 92 -9.15 11.88 11.01
N ASN A 93 -10.14 11.61 11.88
CA ASN A 93 -11.43 12.29 11.85
C ASN A 93 -11.29 13.80 12.04
N GLU A 94 -10.47 14.21 13.01
CA GLU A 94 -10.21 15.60 13.38
C GLU A 94 -9.20 16.31 12.45
N LEU A 95 -8.41 15.53 11.69
CA LEU A 95 -7.37 16.02 10.79
C LEU A 95 -7.92 17.06 9.82
N GLN A 96 -7.35 18.26 9.86
CA GLN A 96 -7.63 19.32 8.90
C GLN A 96 -6.70 19.17 7.69
N PRO A 97 -7.21 19.30 6.45
CA PRO A 97 -6.36 19.33 5.27
C PRO A 97 -5.31 20.45 5.34
N THR A 98 -4.07 20.12 4.97
CA THR A 98 -2.94 21.06 4.88
C THR A 98 -2.30 21.00 3.49
N PRO A 99 -3.07 21.20 2.40
CA PRO A 99 -2.59 20.99 1.03
C PRO A 99 -1.39 21.85 0.65
N LEU A 100 -1.23 23.04 1.25
CA LEU A 100 -0.16 23.96 0.90
C LEU A 100 1.01 23.93 1.90
N ASP A 101 0.92 23.11 2.95
CA ASP A 101 1.99 22.96 3.93
C ASP A 101 3.23 22.31 3.28
N PRO A 102 4.44 22.88 3.44
CA PRO A 102 5.65 22.38 2.77
C PRO A 102 5.98 20.92 3.10
N ASP A 103 5.81 20.50 4.36
CA ASP A 103 6.10 19.13 4.79
C ASP A 103 5.08 18.14 4.22
N THR A 104 3.80 18.52 4.23
CA THR A 104 2.72 17.76 3.58
C THR A 104 3.02 17.57 2.10
N GLN A 105 3.32 18.66 1.40
CA GLN A 105 3.68 18.64 -0.01
C GLN A 105 4.91 17.78 -0.31
N ALA A 106 5.96 17.90 0.51
CA ALA A 106 7.17 17.09 0.36
C ALA A 106 6.88 15.59 0.56
N SER A 107 6.06 15.24 1.56
CA SER A 107 5.67 13.87 1.85
C SER A 107 4.83 13.23 0.74
N TYR A 108 3.82 13.93 0.24
CA TYR A 108 2.97 13.41 -0.84
C TYR A 108 3.72 13.32 -2.18
N ARG A 109 4.62 14.26 -2.49
CA ARG A 109 5.49 14.12 -3.67
C ARG A 109 6.45 12.94 -3.55
N ALA A 110 7.03 12.72 -2.38
CA ALA A 110 7.88 11.55 -2.13
C ALA A 110 7.07 10.25 -2.33
N LEU A 111 5.86 10.17 -1.77
CA LEU A 111 4.94 9.05 -1.98
C LEU A 111 4.70 8.82 -3.48
N VAL A 112 4.25 9.82 -4.22
CA VAL A 112 3.97 9.71 -5.66
C VAL A 112 5.20 9.22 -6.43
N ASN A 113 6.36 9.85 -6.23
CA ASN A 113 7.59 9.49 -6.95
C ASN A 113 8.02 8.05 -6.68
N GLU A 114 7.98 7.62 -5.41
CA GLU A 114 8.37 6.27 -5.00
C GLU A 114 7.33 5.23 -5.46
N THR A 115 6.03 5.55 -5.43
CA THR A 115 4.96 4.71 -5.97
C THR A 115 5.12 4.52 -7.48
N LEU A 116 5.44 5.58 -8.23
CA LEU A 116 5.68 5.47 -9.68
C LEU A 116 6.95 4.66 -9.99
N ALA A 117 7.98 4.72 -9.14
CA ALA A 117 9.15 3.87 -9.26
C ALA A 117 8.81 2.39 -9.00
N GLN A 118 7.98 2.11 -7.99
CA GLN A 118 7.44 0.77 -7.72
C GLN A 118 6.57 0.24 -8.88
N TRP A 119 5.72 1.10 -9.45
CA TRP A 119 4.89 0.76 -10.60
C TRP A 119 5.71 0.28 -11.80
N ARG A 120 6.85 0.90 -12.08
CA ARG A 120 7.75 0.46 -13.17
C ARG A 120 8.22 -0.98 -12.98
N VAL A 121 8.52 -1.38 -11.74
CA VAL A 121 8.95 -2.75 -11.44
C VAL A 121 7.79 -3.74 -11.54
N ILE A 122 6.58 -3.34 -11.13
CA ILE A 122 5.36 -4.15 -11.31
C ILE A 122 5.06 -4.35 -12.81
N LYS A 123 5.14 -3.31 -13.64
CA LYS A 123 4.93 -3.44 -15.09
C LYS A 123 5.89 -4.45 -15.72
N ALA A 124 7.13 -4.53 -15.24
CA ALA A 124 8.11 -5.50 -15.71
C ALA A 124 7.72 -6.96 -15.40
N THR A 125 6.77 -7.21 -14.49
CA THR A 125 6.19 -8.55 -14.25
C THR A 125 5.11 -8.92 -15.26
N GLY A 126 4.74 -8.00 -16.17
CA GLY A 126 3.67 -8.19 -17.15
C GLY A 126 2.26 -8.10 -16.58
N LEU A 127 2.08 -7.55 -15.37
CA LEU A 127 0.76 -7.36 -14.78
C LEU A 127 -0.13 -6.54 -15.72
N ILE A 128 -1.31 -7.08 -16.03
CA ILE A 128 -2.35 -6.38 -16.79
C ILE A 128 -3.27 -5.69 -15.78
N VAL A 129 -3.61 -4.43 -16.03
CA VAL A 129 -4.51 -3.66 -15.16
C VAL A 129 -5.65 -3.06 -15.96
N GLU A 130 -6.86 -3.21 -15.43
CA GLU A 130 -8.08 -2.63 -15.99
C GLU A 130 -8.84 -1.83 -14.93
N TYR A 131 -9.56 -0.78 -15.36
CA TYR A 131 -10.51 -0.10 -14.48
C TYR A 131 -11.75 -0.95 -14.27
N SER A 132 -12.21 -1.03 -13.02
CA SER A 132 -13.52 -1.60 -12.71
C SER A 132 -14.62 -0.66 -13.24
N ARG A 133 -15.51 -1.17 -14.09
CA ARG A 133 -16.54 -0.36 -14.76
C ARG A 133 -17.86 -0.32 -13.97
N ARG A 134 -17.81 0.16 -12.72
CA ARG A 134 -19.00 0.16 -11.84
C ARG A 134 -20.15 1.02 -12.40
N ASN A 135 -19.85 2.10 -13.11
CA ASN A 135 -20.85 3.03 -13.61
C ASN A 135 -21.66 2.55 -14.82
N ASN A 136 -21.27 1.44 -15.46
CA ASN A 136 -21.97 0.87 -16.61
C ASN A 136 -22.98 -0.23 -16.23
N GLY A 137 -23.19 -0.47 -14.93
CA GLY A 137 -23.99 -1.58 -14.43
C GLY A 137 -23.27 -2.93 -14.46
N ASP A 138 -21.97 -2.94 -14.77
CA ASP A 138 -21.15 -4.14 -14.68
C ASP A 138 -21.02 -4.59 -13.22
N PRO A 139 -21.04 -5.89 -12.95
CA PRO A 139 -20.91 -6.40 -11.58
C PRO A 139 -19.55 -6.03 -11.00
N GLU A 140 -19.52 -5.81 -9.69
CA GLU A 140 -18.28 -5.69 -8.92
C GLU A 140 -17.31 -6.85 -9.25
N PRO A 141 -16.10 -6.57 -9.79
CA PRO A 141 -15.19 -7.63 -10.21
C PRO A 141 -14.77 -8.55 -9.07
N TYR A 142 -14.67 -8.02 -7.84
CA TYR A 142 -14.28 -8.77 -6.65
C TYR A 142 -15.36 -8.71 -5.57
N SER A 143 -16.44 -9.46 -5.74
CA SER A 143 -17.49 -9.62 -4.71
C SER A 143 -16.93 -10.12 -3.37
N ASN A 144 -15.84 -10.89 -3.42
CA ASN A 144 -14.98 -11.21 -2.30
C ASN A 144 -13.59 -10.59 -2.54
N PRO A 145 -13.10 -9.65 -1.71
CA PRO A 145 -11.82 -8.97 -1.93
C PRO A 145 -10.62 -9.91 -2.07
N ARG A 146 -10.67 -11.12 -1.49
CA ARG A 146 -9.61 -12.14 -1.66
C ARG A 146 -9.47 -12.62 -3.11
N ARG A 147 -10.47 -12.41 -3.96
CA ARG A 147 -10.41 -12.72 -5.40
C ARG A 147 -9.38 -11.86 -6.13
N LEU A 148 -9.10 -10.64 -5.67
CA LEU A 148 -8.03 -9.80 -6.23
C LEU A 148 -6.70 -10.54 -6.21
N ILE A 149 -6.33 -11.12 -5.07
CA ILE A 149 -5.05 -11.83 -4.92
C ILE A 149 -5.03 -13.05 -5.85
N LEU A 150 -6.15 -13.73 -6.04
CA LEU A 150 -6.24 -14.86 -6.97
C LEU A 150 -6.10 -14.40 -8.42
N ASP A 151 -6.72 -13.28 -8.79
CA ASP A 151 -6.63 -12.72 -10.13
C ASP A 151 -5.18 -12.35 -10.47
N VAL A 152 -4.47 -11.70 -9.55
CA VAL A 152 -3.06 -11.37 -9.73
C VAL A 152 -2.21 -12.64 -9.82
N THR A 153 -2.43 -13.61 -8.94
CA THR A 153 -1.56 -14.80 -8.86
C THR A 153 -1.83 -15.85 -9.94
N GLN A 154 -3.05 -15.90 -10.48
CA GLN A 154 -3.49 -16.92 -11.44
C GLN A 154 -3.59 -16.38 -12.87
N ASN A 155 -3.96 -15.11 -13.02
CA ASN A 155 -4.20 -14.50 -14.33
C ASN A 155 -3.22 -13.36 -14.65
N ASN A 156 -2.37 -12.96 -13.70
CA ASN A 156 -1.50 -11.78 -13.82
C ASN A 156 -2.31 -10.53 -14.19
N HIS A 157 -3.49 -10.41 -13.59
CA HIS A 157 -4.49 -9.38 -13.88
C HIS A 157 -4.98 -8.72 -12.59
N LEU A 158 -5.33 -7.43 -12.64
CA LEU A 158 -5.88 -6.67 -11.52
C LEU A 158 -6.91 -5.65 -12.00
N PHE A 159 -8.08 -5.62 -11.37
CA PHE A 159 -9.02 -4.52 -11.48
C PHE A 159 -8.74 -3.47 -10.41
N VAL A 160 -8.72 -2.19 -10.81
CA VAL A 160 -8.60 -1.05 -9.90
C VAL A 160 -9.82 -0.15 -10.03
N ASN A 161 -10.35 0.35 -8.90
CA ASN A 161 -11.40 1.36 -8.93
C ASN A 161 -10.80 2.72 -9.32
N PRO A 162 -11.26 3.38 -10.40
CA PRO A 162 -10.74 4.68 -10.80
C PRO A 162 -11.05 5.74 -9.74
N THR A 163 -10.05 6.54 -9.39
CA THR A 163 -10.16 7.64 -8.41
C THR A 163 -11.22 8.65 -8.82
N ARG A 164 -11.35 8.91 -10.13
CA ARG A 164 -12.36 9.83 -10.68
C ARG A 164 -13.81 9.36 -10.42
N GLU A 165 -14.03 8.08 -10.13
CA GLU A 165 -15.36 7.53 -9.81
C GLU A 165 -15.50 7.11 -8.34
N ALA A 166 -14.38 6.79 -7.67
CA ALA A 166 -14.35 6.30 -6.30
C ALA A 166 -13.39 7.15 -5.43
N TYR A 167 -13.88 8.29 -4.93
CA TYR A 167 -13.13 9.26 -4.11
C TYR A 167 -13.75 9.45 -2.71
N GLY A 168 -13.89 8.33 -1.98
CA GLY A 168 -14.62 8.29 -0.71
C GLY A 168 -16.12 8.50 -0.90
N ASP A 169 -16.78 9.09 0.11
CA ASP A 169 -18.21 9.46 0.05
C ASP A 169 -18.44 10.83 -0.66
N THR A 170 -17.40 11.40 -1.27
CA THR A 170 -17.44 12.69 -1.96
C THR A 170 -17.29 12.54 -3.47
N CYS A 171 -17.85 13.47 -4.24
CA CYS A 171 -17.57 13.54 -5.67
C CYS A 171 -16.08 13.86 -5.90
N TYR A 172 -15.51 13.27 -6.95
CA TYR A 172 -14.18 13.67 -7.40
C TYR A 172 -14.24 15.13 -7.89
N GLU A 173 -13.37 15.95 -7.34
CA GLU A 173 -13.11 17.31 -7.81
C GLU A 173 -11.60 17.42 -8.09
N PRO A 174 -11.20 17.94 -9.27
CA PRO A 174 -9.79 18.19 -9.54
C PRO A 174 -9.20 19.15 -8.49
N ASP A 175 -8.14 18.70 -7.80
CA ASP A 175 -7.37 19.54 -6.88
C ASP A 175 -5.89 19.46 -7.25
N HIS A 176 -5.41 20.50 -7.93
CA HIS A 176 -4.01 20.60 -8.35
C HIS A 176 -3.03 20.75 -7.18
N SER A 177 -3.52 21.05 -5.98
CA SER A 177 -2.69 21.06 -4.78
C SER A 177 -2.46 19.65 -4.23
N ASN A 178 -3.24 18.64 -4.65
CA ASN A 178 -3.05 17.26 -4.23
C ASN A 178 -2.17 16.47 -5.22
N PRO A 179 -0.92 16.10 -4.86
CA PRO A 179 -0.04 15.34 -5.77
C PRO A 179 -0.62 13.98 -6.20
N LEU A 180 -1.51 13.36 -5.41
CA LEU A 180 -2.15 12.09 -5.77
C LEU A 180 -3.19 12.25 -6.88
N LEU A 181 -3.72 13.45 -7.09
CA LEU A 181 -4.66 13.75 -8.18
C LEU A 181 -3.98 14.27 -9.44
N ALA A 182 -2.65 14.26 -9.49
CA ALA A 182 -1.92 14.51 -10.71
C ALA A 182 -2.07 13.33 -11.67
N GLU A 183 -2.30 13.64 -12.95
CA GLU A 183 -2.24 12.65 -14.02
C GLU A 183 -0.82 12.09 -14.16
N VAL A 184 -0.70 10.87 -14.67
CA VAL A 184 0.58 10.20 -14.96
C VAL A 184 0.74 10.04 -16.47
N PRO A 185 1.27 11.06 -17.17
CA PRO A 185 1.40 11.03 -18.63
C PRO A 185 2.26 9.84 -19.10
N GLY A 186 1.84 9.22 -20.20
CA GLY A 186 2.54 8.07 -20.80
C GLY A 186 2.14 6.72 -20.20
N GLU A 187 1.32 6.70 -19.15
CA GLU A 187 0.64 5.51 -18.67
C GLU A 187 -0.80 5.48 -19.20
N LEU A 188 -1.34 4.27 -19.43
CA LEU A 188 -2.72 4.07 -19.83
C LEU A 188 -3.30 2.87 -19.08
N ILE A 189 -4.50 3.04 -18.50
CA ILE A 189 -5.32 1.97 -17.94
C ILE A 189 -6.67 2.01 -18.64
N SER A 190 -7.05 0.90 -19.27
CA SER A 190 -8.28 0.81 -20.08
C SER A 190 -8.43 1.93 -21.15
N GLY A 191 -7.31 2.47 -21.64
CA GLY A 191 -7.27 3.56 -22.64
C GLY A 191 -7.29 4.98 -22.07
N GLU A 192 -7.28 5.14 -20.75
CA GLU A 192 -7.34 6.45 -20.07
C GLU A 192 -6.05 6.75 -19.30
N VAL A 193 -5.72 8.04 -19.15
CA VAL A 193 -4.56 8.48 -18.37
C VAL A 193 -4.87 8.37 -16.87
N PRO A 194 -4.14 7.53 -16.11
CA PRO A 194 -4.43 7.33 -14.69
C PRO A 194 -3.99 8.51 -13.84
N LEU A 195 -4.62 8.66 -12.68
CA LEU A 195 -4.12 9.52 -11.61
C LEU A 195 -3.05 8.79 -10.79
N ALA A 196 -2.15 9.52 -10.15
CA ALA A 196 -1.15 8.93 -9.26
C ALA A 196 -1.79 8.10 -8.13
N ASN A 197 -2.99 8.47 -7.67
CA ASN A 197 -3.78 7.71 -6.71
C ASN A 197 -4.24 6.34 -7.25
N ASP A 198 -4.55 6.23 -8.54
CA ASP A 198 -4.90 4.94 -9.17
C ASP A 198 -3.69 4.00 -9.14
N ILE A 199 -2.51 4.55 -9.49
CA ILE A 199 -1.24 3.81 -9.42
C ILE A 199 -0.93 3.39 -7.98
N LEU A 200 -1.16 4.27 -7.00
CA LEU A 200 -0.98 3.95 -5.59
C LEU A 200 -1.85 2.77 -5.14
N ARG A 201 -3.12 2.71 -5.55
CA ARG A 201 -4.02 1.59 -5.27
C ARG A 201 -3.47 0.28 -5.83
N ILE A 202 -3.08 0.26 -7.11
CA ILE A 202 -2.51 -0.91 -7.77
C ILE A 202 -1.25 -1.40 -7.06
N VAL A 203 -0.31 -0.49 -6.80
CA VAL A 203 0.96 -0.80 -6.14
C VAL A 203 0.70 -1.34 -4.73
N HIS A 204 -0.27 -0.77 -4.01
CA HIS A 204 -0.66 -1.26 -2.68
C HIS A 204 -1.29 -2.65 -2.71
N ASP A 205 -2.22 -2.91 -3.61
CA ASP A 205 -2.84 -4.24 -3.74
C ASP A 205 -1.83 -5.31 -4.18
N TYR A 206 -0.86 -4.94 -5.01
CA TYR A 206 0.18 -5.85 -5.46
C TYR A 206 1.24 -6.13 -4.37
N PHE A 207 1.88 -5.09 -3.81
CA PHE A 207 2.96 -5.26 -2.84
C PHE A 207 2.49 -5.42 -1.38
N GLY A 208 1.40 -4.76 -1.00
CA GLY A 208 0.81 -4.85 0.34
C GLY A 208 0.02 -6.13 0.52
N HIS A 209 -0.93 -6.44 -0.37
CA HIS A 209 -1.80 -7.60 -0.21
C HIS A 209 -1.27 -8.86 -0.88
N THR A 210 -0.99 -8.80 -2.18
CA THR A 210 -0.72 -10.01 -2.99
C THR A 210 0.60 -10.68 -2.63
N ARG A 211 1.67 -9.90 -2.38
CA ARG A 211 3.03 -10.41 -2.08
C ARG A 211 3.04 -11.55 -1.06
N GLU A 212 2.36 -11.37 0.07
CA GLU A 212 2.29 -12.34 1.17
C GLU A 212 0.93 -13.04 1.27
N GLY A 213 -0.06 -12.65 0.48
CA GLY A 213 -1.42 -13.18 0.57
C GLY A 213 -2.21 -12.62 1.76
N LEU A 214 -2.08 -11.32 2.04
CA LEU A 214 -2.72 -10.62 3.15
C LEU A 214 -4.15 -10.19 2.79
N GLY A 215 -5.09 -10.36 3.73
CA GLY A 215 -6.50 -10.02 3.49
C GLY A 215 -6.80 -8.52 3.59
N PHE A 216 -8.06 -8.17 3.35
CA PHE A 216 -8.56 -6.78 3.32
C PHE A 216 -9.43 -6.41 4.54
N ARG A 217 -9.40 -7.27 5.58
CA ARG A 217 -9.97 -6.92 6.90
C ARG A 217 -8.91 -6.21 7.72
N SER A 218 -9.30 -5.52 8.79
CA SER A 218 -8.41 -4.64 9.57
C SER A 218 -7.02 -5.22 9.89
N GLU A 219 -6.89 -6.49 10.29
CA GLU A 219 -5.56 -7.08 10.53
C GLU A 219 -4.76 -7.34 9.25
N GLY A 220 -5.43 -7.72 8.15
CA GLY A 220 -4.78 -7.91 6.86
C GLY A 220 -4.30 -6.58 6.28
N GLU A 221 -5.12 -5.53 6.38
CA GLU A 221 -4.81 -4.14 6.02
C GLU A 221 -3.64 -3.59 6.85
N TYR A 222 -3.62 -3.88 8.14
CA TYR A 222 -2.50 -3.50 9.01
C TYR A 222 -1.19 -4.13 8.53
N ASN A 223 -1.18 -5.43 8.23
CA ASN A 223 0.04 -6.10 7.77
C ASN A 223 0.41 -5.75 6.32
N ALA A 224 -0.58 -5.45 5.47
CA ALA A 224 -0.35 -4.96 4.11
C ALA A 224 0.31 -3.58 4.14
N TRP A 225 -0.20 -2.70 5.01
CA TRP A 225 0.44 -1.43 5.33
C TRP A 225 1.87 -1.64 5.85
N ARG A 226 2.11 -2.44 6.89
CA ARG A 226 3.46 -2.71 7.42
C ARG A 226 4.43 -3.20 6.33
N GLY A 227 3.98 -4.17 5.54
CA GLY A 227 4.79 -4.78 4.49
C GLY A 227 5.15 -3.83 3.35
N HIS A 228 4.24 -2.90 3.02
CA HIS A 228 4.44 -1.91 1.96
C HIS A 228 5.15 -0.65 2.48
N LEU A 229 4.91 -0.26 3.74
CA LEU A 229 5.59 0.84 4.43
C LEU A 229 7.12 0.67 4.43
N ALA A 230 7.60 -0.57 4.57
CA ALA A 230 9.01 -0.93 4.50
C ALA A 230 9.68 -0.56 3.15
N MET A 231 8.90 -0.38 2.08
CA MET A 231 9.37 -0.02 0.73
C MET A 231 9.45 1.49 0.50
N TYR A 232 8.95 2.31 1.43
CA TYR A 232 8.97 3.77 1.31
C TYR A 232 10.05 4.41 2.17
N SER A 233 10.55 5.56 1.75
CA SER A 233 11.40 6.45 2.54
C SER A 233 10.64 6.99 3.76
N PRO A 234 11.33 7.42 4.84
CA PRO A 234 10.68 8.00 6.02
C PRO A 234 9.70 9.14 5.69
N LEU A 235 10.00 9.92 4.65
CA LEU A 235 9.16 11.03 4.23
C LEU A 235 7.88 10.55 3.53
N ALA A 236 8.00 9.61 2.59
CA ALA A 236 6.85 9.02 1.87
C ALA A 236 5.93 8.21 2.81
N ARG A 237 6.50 7.55 3.83
CA ARG A 237 5.76 6.79 4.86
C ARG A 237 4.69 7.60 5.59
N ARG A 238 4.89 8.91 5.77
CA ARG A 238 3.92 9.77 6.47
C ARG A 238 2.63 9.94 5.67
N ALA A 239 2.75 10.27 4.37
CA ALA A 239 1.61 10.33 3.46
C ALA A 239 0.99 8.94 3.24
N MET A 240 1.80 7.90 3.00
CA MET A 240 1.34 6.53 2.79
C MET A 240 0.47 6.04 3.96
N THR A 241 0.89 6.31 5.19
CA THR A 241 0.15 5.96 6.39
C THR A 241 -1.19 6.70 6.49
N THR A 242 -1.22 7.97 6.09
CA THR A 242 -2.46 8.76 6.10
C THR A 242 -3.47 8.21 5.09
N GLU A 243 -2.99 7.86 3.89
CA GLU A 243 -3.85 7.39 2.80
C GLU A 243 -4.33 5.94 2.95
N MET A 244 -3.53 5.06 3.57
CA MET A 244 -3.87 3.65 3.69
C MET A 244 -4.35 3.29 5.09
N TRP A 245 -3.45 3.38 6.08
CA TRP A 245 -3.71 2.85 7.41
C TRP A 245 -4.68 3.70 8.22
N ALA A 246 -4.57 5.02 8.14
CA ALA A 246 -5.42 5.91 8.91
C ALA A 246 -6.87 5.92 8.39
N GLN A 247 -7.07 5.88 7.07
CA GLN A 247 -8.39 5.68 6.47
C GLN A 247 -8.98 4.33 6.90
N ASN A 248 -8.19 3.25 6.87
CA ASN A 248 -8.64 1.95 7.35
C ASN A 248 -9.05 1.98 8.83
N CYS A 249 -8.26 2.66 9.68
CA CYS A 249 -8.60 2.88 11.07
C CYS A 249 -9.93 3.64 11.22
N TRP A 250 -10.14 4.70 10.44
CA TRP A 250 -11.39 5.46 10.46
C TRP A 250 -12.59 4.61 10.01
N ILE A 251 -12.44 3.82 8.95
CA ILE A 251 -13.50 2.93 8.43
C ILE A 251 -13.94 1.91 9.48
N ASN A 252 -12.99 1.35 10.24
CA ASN A 252 -13.25 0.26 11.19
C ASN A 252 -13.55 0.74 12.63
N TYR A 253 -13.02 1.89 13.04
CA TYR A 253 -13.06 2.37 14.43
C TYR A 253 -13.52 3.83 14.59
N GLY A 254 -13.86 4.50 13.48
CA GLY A 254 -14.39 5.86 13.48
C GLY A 254 -15.91 5.91 13.72
N PRO A 255 -16.55 7.07 13.46
CA PRO A 255 -17.97 7.31 13.76
C PRO A 255 -18.95 6.31 13.12
N PHE A 256 -18.56 5.70 11.99
CA PHE A 256 -19.37 4.72 11.26
C PHE A 256 -18.87 3.27 11.43
N GLY A 257 -17.88 3.01 12.30
CA GLY A 257 -17.23 1.71 12.42
C GLY A 257 -18.18 0.53 12.70
N GLU A 258 -19.12 0.70 13.63
CA GLU A 258 -20.11 -0.34 13.96
C GLU A 258 -21.04 -0.67 12.77
N ARG A 259 -21.41 0.36 11.99
CA ARG A 259 -22.20 0.20 10.78
C ARG A 259 -21.38 -0.48 9.68
N ASN A 260 -20.18 0.04 9.41
CA ASN A 260 -19.28 -0.45 8.37
C ASN A 260 -18.91 -1.93 8.57
N TRP A 261 -18.81 -2.39 9.82
CA TRP A 261 -18.56 -3.80 10.12
C TRP A 261 -19.59 -4.76 9.51
N ARG A 262 -20.84 -4.31 9.34
CA ARG A 262 -21.95 -5.10 8.78
C ARG A 262 -22.27 -4.74 7.33
N ALA A 263 -21.67 -3.68 6.80
CA ALA A 263 -21.96 -3.15 5.48
C ALA A 263 -21.28 -3.97 4.38
N ASN A 264 -21.93 -4.04 3.22
CA ASN A 264 -21.21 -4.37 1.98
C ASN A 264 -20.46 -3.13 1.44
N MET A 265 -19.69 -3.27 0.36
CA MET A 265 -18.91 -2.15 -0.20
C MET A 265 -19.76 -0.96 -0.63
N ALA A 266 -20.97 -1.17 -1.15
CA ALA A 266 -21.86 -0.08 -1.57
C ALA A 266 -22.50 0.66 -0.37
N GLU A 267 -22.62 -0.01 0.78
CA GLU A 267 -23.20 0.56 2.00
C GLU A 267 -22.15 1.13 2.98
N THR A 268 -20.88 0.82 2.74
CA THR A 268 -19.76 1.25 3.57
C THR A 268 -19.61 2.76 3.45
N ARG A 269 -19.49 3.44 4.59
CA ARG A 269 -19.19 4.86 4.66
C ARG A 269 -17.68 5.05 4.65
N TYR A 270 -17.19 5.81 3.68
CA TYR A 270 -15.79 6.14 3.54
C TYR A 270 -15.54 7.57 4.03
N ALA A 271 -14.35 7.80 4.58
CA ALA A 271 -13.96 9.16 4.92
C ALA A 271 -13.67 9.95 3.65
N ALA A 272 -13.83 11.27 3.72
CA ALA A 272 -13.21 12.14 2.72
C ALA A 272 -11.68 11.93 2.75
N GLN A 273 -11.08 11.89 1.57
CA GLN A 273 -9.62 11.85 1.44
C GLN A 273 -9.03 13.20 1.88
N LYS A 274 -7.95 13.18 2.66
CA LYS A 274 -7.37 14.36 3.30
C LYS A 274 -5.88 14.46 3.00
N ILE A 275 -5.49 15.48 2.23
CA ILE A 275 -4.09 15.85 2.07
C ILE A 275 -3.58 16.56 3.33
N ALA A 276 -3.07 15.77 4.26
CA ALA A 276 -2.45 16.22 5.49
C ALA A 276 -1.53 15.13 6.04
N LEU A 277 -0.78 15.45 7.09
CA LEU A 277 0.07 14.50 7.79
C LEU A 277 -0.41 14.30 9.23
N LEU A 278 -0.44 13.04 9.65
CA LEU A 278 -0.63 12.65 11.04
C LEU A 278 0.66 12.84 11.87
N PRO A 279 0.56 12.79 13.21
CA PRO A 279 1.74 12.78 14.08
C PRO A 279 2.73 11.68 13.69
N TRP A 280 4.03 11.98 13.80
CA TRP A 280 5.12 11.10 13.35
C TRP A 280 5.02 9.64 13.79
N TRP A 281 4.65 9.41 15.06
CA TRP A 281 4.55 8.06 15.62
C TRP A 281 3.56 7.16 14.88
N VAL A 282 2.57 7.72 14.17
CA VAL A 282 1.57 6.94 13.44
C VAL A 282 2.19 6.25 12.22
N SER A 283 3.23 6.84 11.63
CA SER A 283 3.93 6.34 10.44
C SER A 283 5.10 5.39 10.75
N GLU A 284 5.21 4.92 11.98
CA GLU A 284 6.21 3.97 12.43
C GLU A 284 5.56 2.60 12.68
N ASP A 285 6.20 1.52 12.20
CA ASP A 285 5.78 0.18 12.59
C ASP A 285 6.27 -0.13 14.00
N ARG A 286 5.35 -0.15 14.96
CA ARG A 286 5.65 -0.35 16.38
C ARG A 286 5.25 -1.74 16.88
N SER A 287 5.08 -2.71 15.98
CA SER A 287 4.68 -4.07 16.39
C SER A 287 5.73 -4.77 17.25
N GLU A 288 7.01 -4.43 17.10
CA GLU A 288 8.13 -5.03 17.85
C GLU A 288 8.35 -4.37 19.23
N ASP A 289 7.87 -3.14 19.43
CA ASP A 289 7.92 -2.43 20.72
C ASP A 289 7.12 -3.15 21.83
N GLY A 290 6.22 -4.05 21.45
CA GLY A 290 5.36 -4.83 22.35
C GLY A 290 6.08 -5.89 23.18
N GLU A 291 7.26 -6.36 22.76
CA GLU A 291 8.08 -7.28 23.56
C GLU A 291 9.03 -6.51 24.50
N TYR A 292 9.50 -5.33 24.09
CA TYR A 292 10.48 -4.56 24.89
C TYR A 292 9.86 -3.88 26.13
N SER A 293 8.55 -3.58 26.11
CA SER A 293 7.86 -2.99 27.26
C SER A 293 7.45 -4.01 28.33
N ALA A 294 7.36 -5.30 28.01
CA ALA A 294 7.01 -6.33 28.98
C ALA A 294 8.23 -6.79 29.81
N ALA A 295 9.45 -6.65 29.27
CA ALA A 295 10.69 -7.07 29.92
C ALA A 295 11.27 -6.05 30.93
N LYS A 296 10.64 -4.89 31.15
CA LYS A 296 11.07 -3.86 32.12
C LYS A 296 10.04 -3.55 33.21
N ALA A 297 8.99 -4.36 33.33
CA ALA A 297 7.96 -4.22 34.37
C ALA A 297 7.90 -5.47 35.28
N GLY A 298 9.06 -6.08 35.56
CA GLY A 298 9.25 -7.16 36.53
C GLY A 298 10.34 -6.79 37.52
#